data_AF-A0A7S3FFZ8-F1
#
_entry.id   AF-A0A7S3FFZ8-F1
#
_cell.length_a   1.000
_cell.length_b   1.000
_cell.length_c   1.000
_cell.angle_alpha   90.00
_cell.angle_beta   90.00
_cell.angle_gamma   90.00
#
_symmetry.space_group_name_H-M   'P 1'
#
loop_
_entity.id
_entity.type
_entity.pdbx_description
1 polymer ?
#
loop_
_entity_poly.entity_id
_entity_poly.type
_entity_poly.pdbx_seq_one_letter_code
_entity_poly.pdbx_strand_id
1 'polypeptide(L)'
;GSYYGFDLGERHWTRSAARYLNSSLFPGRVHVAYGLSNDTAPEVLRANPSLSCDVLSIDGDHSYEGTMADWIAFRSRLRPGAPVLLDDVGSWRPRLLRQLAAEGLRLIGCVRLESAADVNVQQLRVHARVASAGFCVGTIDSVPAESHSAGTSAGTSTGTSTGTSTGTSTGTS
;
A
#
# COMPACT_ATOMS: atom_id res chain seq x y z
N GLY A 1 -13.04 12.06 -11.14
CA GLY A 1 -12.19 10.96 -10.64
C GLY A 1 -12.92 9.64 -10.80
N SER A 2 -12.16 8.56 -10.92
CA SER A 2 -12.65 7.18 -10.85
C SER A 2 -12.43 6.62 -9.46
N TYR A 3 -13.28 5.69 -9.06
CA TYR A 3 -13.14 4.87 -7.86
C TYR A 3 -12.60 3.49 -8.25
N TYR A 4 -11.57 3.05 -7.53
CA TYR A 4 -11.03 1.70 -7.60
C TYR A 4 -11.20 1.05 -6.22
N GLY A 5 -12.01 -0.01 -6.16
CA GLY A 5 -12.28 -0.77 -4.96
C GLY A 5 -11.75 -2.20 -5.05
N PHE A 6 -11.40 -2.76 -3.91
CA PHE A 6 -10.92 -4.13 -3.74
C PHE A 6 -11.78 -4.76 -2.64
N ASP A 7 -12.56 -5.78 -2.99
CA ASP A 7 -13.57 -6.36 -2.10
C ASP A 7 -13.67 -7.86 -2.37
N LEU A 8 -13.87 -8.69 -1.36
CA LEU A 8 -14.05 -10.14 -1.56
C LEU A 8 -15.29 -10.44 -2.43
N GLY A 9 -16.30 -9.57 -2.41
CA GLY A 9 -17.55 -9.73 -3.13
C GLY A 9 -18.49 -10.76 -2.52
N GLU A 10 -18.24 -11.15 -1.26
CA GLU A 10 -18.97 -12.20 -0.54
C GLU A 10 -20.33 -11.75 -0.02
N ARG A 11 -20.51 -10.45 0.23
CA ARG A 11 -21.82 -9.93 0.62
C ARG A 11 -22.73 -9.92 -0.60
N HIS A 12 -23.94 -10.42 -0.42
CA HIS A 12 -24.91 -10.59 -1.52
C HIS A 12 -25.26 -9.29 -2.26
N TRP A 13 -25.04 -8.13 -1.63
CA TRP A 13 -25.25 -6.82 -2.24
C TRP A 13 -24.02 -6.23 -2.94
N THR A 14 -22.78 -6.67 -2.65
CA THR A 14 -21.57 -5.98 -3.13
C THR A 14 -21.55 -5.87 -4.65
N ARG A 15 -21.81 -6.98 -5.35
CA ARG A 15 -21.75 -7.01 -6.82
C ARG A 15 -22.89 -6.24 -7.49
N SER A 16 -24.10 -6.32 -6.93
CA SER A 16 -25.26 -5.57 -7.46
C SER A 16 -25.14 -4.08 -7.17
N ALA A 17 -24.66 -3.69 -5.99
CA ALA A 17 -24.40 -2.30 -5.62
C ALA A 17 -23.30 -1.70 -6.50
N ALA A 18 -22.16 -2.37 -6.67
CA ALA A 18 -21.09 -1.93 -7.57
C ALA A 18 -21.58 -1.76 -9.01
N ARG A 19 -22.38 -2.72 -9.51
CA ARG A 19 -22.99 -2.62 -10.84
C ARG A 19 -23.91 -1.40 -10.93
N TYR A 20 -24.83 -1.22 -9.98
CA TYR A 20 -25.75 -0.10 -9.96
C TYR A 20 -25.02 1.25 -9.89
N LEU A 21 -24.00 1.35 -9.04
CA LEU A 21 -23.14 2.54 -8.96
C LEU A 21 -22.45 2.80 -10.30
N ASN A 22 -21.86 1.77 -10.94
CA ASN A 22 -21.14 1.94 -12.19
C ASN A 22 -22.02 2.12 -13.43
N SER A 23 -23.27 1.63 -13.42
CA SER A 23 -24.16 1.71 -14.59
C SER A 23 -25.13 2.89 -14.52
N SER A 24 -25.55 3.26 -13.31
CA SER A 24 -26.70 4.14 -13.12
C SER A 24 -26.34 5.47 -12.47
N LEU A 25 -25.48 5.47 -11.45
CA LEU A 25 -25.17 6.70 -10.69
C LEU A 25 -23.87 7.36 -11.18
N PHE A 26 -22.85 6.56 -11.45
CA PHE A 26 -21.53 7.01 -11.82
C PHE A 26 -21.00 6.23 -13.04
N PRO A 27 -21.65 6.37 -14.22
CA PRO A 27 -21.31 5.64 -15.44
C PRO A 27 -19.81 5.58 -15.73
N GLY A 28 -19.25 4.36 -15.74
CA GLY A 28 -17.84 4.11 -16.11
C GLY A 28 -16.80 4.63 -15.12
N ARG A 29 -17.20 5.03 -13.91
CA ARG A 29 -16.29 5.58 -12.88
C ARG A 29 -16.04 4.63 -11.72
N VAL A 30 -16.67 3.47 -11.65
CA VAL A 30 -16.59 2.55 -10.51
C VAL A 30 -16.01 1.23 -10.98
N HIS A 31 -14.78 0.94 -10.55
CA HIS A 31 -14.04 -0.27 -10.87
C HIS A 31 -13.84 -1.07 -9.59
N VAL A 32 -14.31 -2.32 -9.54
CA VAL A 32 -14.14 -3.19 -8.37
C VAL A 32 -13.44 -4.46 -8.82
N ALA A 33 -12.28 -4.74 -8.23
CA ALA A 33 -11.62 -6.03 -8.34
C ALA A 33 -12.10 -6.92 -7.20
N TYR A 34 -12.50 -8.15 -7.54
CA TYR A 34 -13.07 -9.08 -6.56
C TYR A 34 -12.06 -10.13 -6.13
N GLY A 35 -11.77 -10.19 -4.83
CA GLY A 35 -10.78 -11.08 -4.23
C GLY A 35 -10.02 -10.40 -3.10
N LEU A 36 -9.00 -11.07 -2.56
CA LEU A 36 -8.10 -10.48 -1.57
C LEU A 36 -7.36 -9.28 -2.20
N SER A 37 -7.24 -8.18 -1.46
CA SER A 37 -6.51 -7.00 -1.94
C SER A 37 -5.04 -7.31 -2.21
N ASN A 38 -4.43 -8.19 -1.41
CA ASN A 38 -3.06 -8.69 -1.60
C ASN A 38 -2.81 -9.29 -2.99
N ASP A 39 -3.84 -9.85 -3.62
CA ASP A 39 -3.73 -10.44 -4.96
C ASP A 39 -4.21 -9.43 -6.03
N THR A 40 -5.35 -8.80 -5.77
CA THR A 40 -6.05 -7.98 -6.77
C THR A 40 -5.48 -6.58 -6.94
N ALA A 41 -4.95 -5.95 -5.89
CA ALA A 41 -4.34 -4.63 -5.98
C ALA A 41 -3.08 -4.62 -6.85
N PRO A 42 -2.09 -5.53 -6.67
CA PRO A 42 -0.95 -5.62 -7.56
C PRO A 42 -1.33 -5.83 -9.03
N GLU A 43 -2.34 -6.66 -9.30
CA GLU A 43 -2.82 -6.89 -10.67
C GLU A 43 -3.40 -5.63 -11.31
N VAL A 44 -4.27 -4.91 -10.59
CA VAL A 44 -4.86 -3.65 -11.06
C VAL A 44 -3.78 -2.59 -11.28
N LEU A 45 -2.82 -2.45 -10.36
CA LEU A 45 -1.72 -1.49 -10.46
C LEU A 45 -0.77 -1.81 -11.62
N ARG A 46 -0.51 -3.09 -11.89
CA ARG A 46 0.29 -3.54 -13.04
C ARG A 46 -0.44 -3.29 -14.36
N ALA A 47 -1.75 -3.52 -14.40
CA ALA A 47 -2.56 -3.24 -15.58
C ALA A 47 -2.74 -1.74 -15.86
N ASN A 48 -2.56 -0.89 -14.83
CA ASN A 48 -2.73 0.55 -14.90
C ASN A 48 -1.49 1.28 -14.37
N PRO A 49 -0.35 1.25 -15.10
CA PRO A 49 0.91 1.79 -14.60
C PRO A 49 0.84 3.30 -14.33
N SER A 50 -0.05 4.04 -14.99
CA SER A 50 -0.28 5.48 -14.78
C SER A 50 -1.32 5.80 -13.70
N LEU A 51 -1.88 4.78 -13.01
CA LEU A 51 -2.87 5.01 -11.97
C LEU A 51 -2.22 5.74 -10.78
N SER A 52 -2.84 6.86 -10.41
CA SER A 52 -2.48 7.68 -9.24
C SER A 52 -3.69 7.84 -8.33
N CYS A 53 -3.46 7.89 -7.02
CA CYS A 53 -4.48 8.01 -6.00
C CYS A 53 -4.54 9.45 -5.48
N ASP A 54 -5.70 10.08 -5.67
CA ASP A 54 -6.02 11.38 -5.05
C ASP A 54 -6.45 11.23 -3.59
N VAL A 55 -6.99 10.06 -3.23
CA VAL A 55 -7.43 9.66 -1.89
C VAL A 55 -7.17 8.15 -1.77
N LEU A 56 -6.74 7.70 -0.59
CA LEU A 56 -6.67 6.27 -0.25
C LEU A 56 -7.52 6.01 1.00
N SER A 57 -8.37 4.99 0.93
CA SER A 57 -9.13 4.49 2.08
C SER A 57 -8.79 3.02 2.27
N ILE A 58 -8.35 2.66 3.47
CA ILE A 58 -8.07 1.28 3.87
C ILE A 58 -9.10 0.90 4.93
N ASP A 59 -10.08 0.10 4.51
CA ASP A 59 -11.15 -0.47 5.33
C ASP A 59 -11.39 -1.92 4.87
N GLY A 60 -10.34 -2.74 5.04
CA GLY A 60 -10.31 -4.12 4.59
C GLY A 60 -9.97 -5.04 5.76
N ASP A 61 -8.85 -5.75 5.65
CA ASP A 61 -8.35 -6.55 6.76
C ASP A 61 -7.87 -5.65 7.91
N HIS A 62 -8.58 -5.72 9.05
CA HIS A 62 -8.28 -5.00 10.28
C HIS A 62 -7.14 -5.62 11.11
N SER A 63 -6.25 -6.37 10.45
CA SER A 63 -4.95 -6.80 10.98
C SER A 63 -3.85 -5.78 10.65
N TYR A 64 -2.76 -5.82 11.42
CA TYR A 64 -1.58 -5.01 11.12
C TYR A 64 -1.02 -5.37 9.73
N GLU A 65 -0.96 -6.67 9.44
CA GLU A 65 -0.39 -7.23 8.22
C GLU A 65 -1.20 -6.84 6.99
N GLY A 66 -2.53 -6.96 7.04
CA GLY A 66 -3.43 -6.60 5.95
C GLY A 66 -3.40 -5.11 5.64
N THR A 67 -3.55 -4.27 6.67
CA THR A 67 -3.49 -2.81 6.49
C THR A 67 -2.12 -2.34 5.96
N MET A 68 -1.02 -2.98 6.42
CA MET A 68 0.32 -2.67 5.92
C MET A 68 0.52 -3.11 4.46
N ALA A 69 -0.04 -4.26 4.07
CA ALA A 69 0.03 -4.73 2.69
C ALA A 69 -0.68 -3.77 1.72
N ASP A 70 -1.87 -3.29 2.09
CA ASP A 70 -2.59 -2.27 1.32
C ASP A 70 -1.80 -0.95 1.25
N TRP A 71 -1.23 -0.51 2.37
CA TRP A 71 -0.37 0.68 2.39
C TRP A 71 0.85 0.53 1.46
N ILE A 72 1.57 -0.59 1.52
CA ILE A 72 2.72 -0.87 0.66
C ILE A 72 2.32 -0.83 -0.81
N ALA A 73 1.18 -1.42 -1.16
CA ALA A 73 0.69 -1.48 -2.53
C ALA A 73 0.40 -0.08 -3.11
N PHE A 74 -0.20 0.82 -2.32
CA PHE A 74 -0.71 2.09 -2.83
C PHE A 74 0.12 3.32 -2.50
N ARG A 75 1.02 3.29 -1.50
CA ARG A 75 1.74 4.51 -1.05
C ARG A 75 2.55 5.19 -2.16
N SER A 76 3.11 4.43 -3.11
CA SER A 76 3.86 4.99 -4.25
C SER A 76 2.96 5.61 -5.32
N ARG A 77 1.64 5.37 -5.24
CA ARG A 77 0.62 5.89 -6.17
C ARG A 77 -0.08 7.12 -5.64
N LEU A 78 0.04 7.42 -4.35
CA LEU A 78 -0.52 8.61 -3.73
C LEU A 78 0.08 9.87 -4.32
N ARG A 79 -0.75 10.86 -4.64
CA ARG A 79 -0.24 12.20 -4.96
C ARG A 79 0.23 12.91 -3.68
N PRO A 80 1.22 13.82 -3.75
CA PRO A 80 1.56 14.66 -2.62
C PRO A 80 0.32 15.40 -2.08
N GLY A 81 0.12 15.34 -0.77
CA GLY A 81 -1.04 15.89 -0.06
C GLY A 81 -2.29 15.02 -0.09
N ALA A 82 -2.28 13.85 -0.77
CA ALA A 82 -3.44 12.97 -0.81
C ALA A 82 -3.81 12.47 0.60
N PRO A 83 -5.08 12.59 1.02
CA PRO A 83 -5.52 12.05 2.30
C PRO A 83 -5.55 10.52 2.26
N VAL A 84 -5.13 9.94 3.39
CA VAL A 84 -5.15 8.51 3.67
C VAL A 84 -6.06 8.31 4.86
N LEU A 85 -7.12 7.53 4.67
CA LEU A 85 -8.09 7.15 5.68
C LEU A 85 -7.82 5.70 6.08
N LEU A 86 -7.68 5.46 7.39
CA LEU A 86 -7.44 4.14 7.97
C LEU A 86 -8.60 3.86 8.91
N ASP A 87 -9.47 2.91 8.56
CA ASP A 87 -10.63 2.57 9.38
C ASP A 87 -10.30 1.52 10.43
N ASP A 88 -11.06 1.53 11.53
CA ASP A 88 -11.04 0.51 12.60
C ASP A 88 -9.64 0.07 13.08
N VAL A 89 -8.72 1.04 13.16
CA VAL A 89 -7.38 0.82 13.69
C VAL A 89 -7.45 0.51 15.20
N GLY A 90 -7.41 -0.79 15.51
CA GLY A 90 -7.62 -1.35 16.85
C GLY A 90 -6.44 -1.19 17.81
N SER A 91 -6.23 -2.16 18.70
CA SER A 91 -5.17 -2.11 19.73
C SER A 91 -3.75 -2.02 19.16
N TRP A 92 -3.54 -2.48 17.93
CA TRP A 92 -2.27 -2.43 17.19
C TRP A 92 -1.99 -1.06 16.54
N ARG A 93 -2.94 -0.12 16.61
CA ARG A 93 -2.83 1.24 16.08
C ARG A 93 -1.51 1.95 16.41
N PRO A 94 -0.99 1.95 17.66
CA PRO A 94 0.27 2.66 17.93
C PRO A 94 1.45 2.08 17.16
N ARG A 95 1.49 0.77 16.92
CA ARG A 95 2.53 0.12 16.12
C ARG A 95 2.39 0.51 14.65
N LEU A 96 1.18 0.40 14.10
CA LEU A 96 0.89 0.79 12.73
C LEU A 96 1.27 2.25 12.47
N LEU A 97 0.72 3.18 13.26
CA LEU A 97 0.91 4.61 13.01
C LEU A 97 2.39 5.01 13.10
N ARG A 98 3.19 4.38 13.97
CA ARG A 98 4.65 4.57 13.99
C ARG A 98 5.31 4.10 12.71
N GLN A 99 4.93 2.93 12.20
CA GLN A 99 5.48 2.39 10.95
C GLN A 99 5.08 3.27 9.76
N LEU A 100 3.80 3.63 9.64
CA LEU A 100 3.33 4.50 8.55
C LEU A 100 3.99 5.88 8.60
N ALA A 101 4.22 6.45 9.79
CA ALA A 101 4.95 7.70 9.93
C ALA A 101 6.41 7.58 9.49
N ALA A 102 7.08 6.45 9.82
CA ALA A 102 8.43 6.17 9.32
C ALA A 102 8.46 6.02 7.78
N GLU A 103 7.35 5.64 7.16
CA GLU A 103 7.19 5.51 5.72
C GLU A 103 6.60 6.77 5.05
N GLY A 104 6.51 7.88 5.78
CA GLY A 104 6.18 9.20 5.24
C GLY A 104 4.73 9.67 5.46
N LEU A 105 3.89 8.89 6.14
CA LEU A 105 2.55 9.34 6.51
C LEU A 105 2.62 10.39 7.63
N ARG A 106 2.21 11.62 7.34
CA ARG A 106 1.97 12.65 8.35
C ARG A 106 0.54 12.53 8.87
N LEU A 107 0.39 12.00 10.08
CA LEU A 107 -0.90 11.88 10.74
C LEU A 107 -1.50 13.28 11.01
N ILE A 108 -2.74 13.50 10.57
CA ILE A 108 -3.53 14.68 10.89
C ILE A 108 -4.29 14.44 12.20
N GLY A 109 -4.87 13.26 12.36
CA GLY A 109 -5.46 12.84 13.62
C GLY A 109 -6.33 11.61 13.50
N CYS A 110 -6.91 11.19 14.62
CA CYS A 110 -7.85 10.09 14.67
C CYS A 110 -9.14 10.55 15.35
N VAL A 111 -10.27 10.11 14.80
CA VAL A 111 -11.61 10.49 15.24
C VAL A 111 -12.36 9.22 15.65
N ARG A 112 -13.15 9.34 16.71
CA ARG A 112 -14.18 8.36 17.05
C ARG A 112 -15.53 8.98 16.69
N LEU A 113 -16.33 8.27 15.91
CA LEU A 113 -17.72 8.65 15.71
C LEU A 113 -18.51 8.22 16.95
N GLU A 114 -18.85 9.17 17.81
CA GLU A 114 -19.76 8.92 18.95
C GLU A 114 -21.23 8.86 18.50
N SER A 115 -21.54 9.40 17.32
CA SER A 115 -22.80 9.25 16.59
C SER A 115 -22.57 9.56 15.10
N ALA A 116 -23.53 9.21 14.22
CA ALA A 116 -23.49 9.49 12.79
C ALA A 116 -23.60 11.01 12.53
N ALA A 117 -22.47 11.71 12.66
CA ALA A 117 -22.33 13.11 12.25
C ALA A 117 -21.60 13.16 10.91
N ASP A 118 -22.04 14.06 10.02
CA ASP A 118 -21.40 14.30 8.74
C ASP A 118 -19.96 14.78 8.95
N VAL A 119 -19.00 13.90 8.65
CA VAL A 119 -17.58 14.24 8.66
C VAL A 119 -17.20 14.76 7.28
N ASN A 120 -17.02 16.07 7.17
CA ASN A 120 -16.36 16.64 6.01
C ASN A 120 -14.86 16.37 6.11
N VAL A 121 -14.38 15.35 5.41
CA VAL A 121 -12.97 14.96 5.35
C VAL A 121 -12.05 16.05 4.78
N GLN A 122 -12.58 16.96 3.95
CA GLN A 122 -11.83 18.12 3.44
C GLN A 122 -11.74 19.26 4.46
N GLN A 123 -12.61 19.27 5.48
CA GLN A 123 -12.66 20.28 6.54
C GLN A 123 -12.36 19.69 7.92
N LEU A 124 -11.72 18.51 7.97
CA LEU A 124 -11.49 17.78 9.22
C LEU A 124 -10.66 18.62 10.20
N ARG A 125 -11.33 19.31 11.11
CA ARG A 125 -10.71 19.92 12.29
C ARG A 125 -10.67 18.85 13.37
N VAL A 126 -9.53 18.22 13.56
CA VAL A 126 -9.33 17.18 14.57
C VAL A 126 -9.43 17.83 15.96
N HIS A 127 -10.60 17.72 16.59
CA HIS A 127 -10.76 17.94 18.02
C HIS A 127 -10.53 16.61 18.72
N ALA A 128 -9.26 16.32 19.03
CA ALA A 128 -8.83 15.03 19.56
C ALA A 128 -9.44 14.71 20.95
N ARG A 129 -9.91 13.47 21.15
CA ARG A 129 -9.60 12.61 22.31
C ARG A 129 -9.60 11.13 21.91
N VAL A 130 -8.68 10.37 22.50
CA VAL A 130 -8.26 9.00 22.15
C VAL A 130 -9.26 7.95 22.64
N ALA A 131 -9.73 7.06 21.74
CA ALA A 131 -10.19 5.69 22.02
C ALA A 131 -10.26 4.85 20.72
N SER A 132 -10.57 3.56 20.82
CA SER A 132 -10.06 2.45 19.98
C SER A 132 -10.97 1.89 18.86
N ALA A 133 -11.91 2.67 18.29
CA ALA A 133 -12.79 2.19 17.22
C ALA A 133 -13.33 3.35 16.37
N GLY A 134 -12.54 3.82 15.42
CA GLY A 134 -12.90 4.88 14.49
C GLY A 134 -11.79 5.05 13.47
N PHE A 135 -11.82 6.12 12.68
CA PHE A 135 -10.86 6.30 11.59
C PHE A 135 -9.69 7.21 11.98
N CYS A 136 -8.52 6.96 11.40
CA CYS A 136 -7.38 7.88 11.39
C CYS A 136 -7.21 8.49 10.01
N VAL A 137 -6.81 9.75 9.96
CA VAL A 137 -6.52 10.50 8.73
C VAL A 137 -5.09 11.00 8.77
N GLY A 138 -4.37 10.81 7.67
CA GLY A 138 -3.06 11.41 7.44
C GLY A 138 -2.91 11.85 5.99
N THR A 139 -1.76 12.45 5.68
CA THR A 139 -1.36 12.84 4.32
C THR A 139 0.08 12.45 4.06
N ILE A 140 0.45 12.26 2.80
CA ILE A 140 1.84 12.06 2.40
C ILE A 140 2.39 13.34 1.75
N ASP A 141 3.48 13.90 2.26
CA ASP A 141 4.00 15.18 1.75
C ASP A 141 4.84 15.00 0.46
N SER A 142 5.35 13.78 0.23
CA SER A 142 6.06 13.40 -0.99
C SER A 142 5.97 11.90 -1.20
N VAL A 143 5.89 11.44 -2.46
CA VAL A 143 5.95 10.00 -2.76
C VAL A 143 7.32 9.48 -2.32
N PRO A 144 7.40 8.50 -1.39
CA PRO A 144 8.66 7.92 -1.00
C PRO A 144 9.29 7.32 -2.25
N ALA A 145 10.53 7.69 -2.56
CA ALA A 145 11.26 7.10 -3.67
C ALA A 145 11.24 5.58 -3.51
N GLU A 146 10.93 4.84 -4.58
CA GLU A 146 11.00 3.39 -4.54
C GLU A 146 12.42 2.98 -4.16
N SER A 147 12.57 2.35 -3.00
CA SER A 147 13.81 1.65 -2.67
C SER A 147 13.88 0.41 -3.55
N HIS A 148 14.37 0.59 -4.78
CA HIS A 148 14.85 -0.53 -5.58
C HIS A 148 16.08 -1.09 -4.87
N SER A 149 15.90 -2.08 -4.00
CA SER A 149 16.99 -3.00 -3.68
C SER A 149 17.25 -3.84 -4.92
N ALA A 150 18.04 -3.29 -5.84
CA ALA A 150 18.67 -4.05 -6.90
C ALA A 150 19.52 -5.13 -6.21
N GLY A 151 19.06 -6.38 -6.27
CA GLY A 151 19.86 -7.52 -5.91
C GLY A 151 21.07 -7.56 -6.82
N THR A 152 22.24 -7.21 -6.29
CA THR A 152 23.53 -7.37 -6.95
C THR A 152 23.72 -8.84 -7.30
N SER A 153 23.64 -9.18 -8.58
CA SER A 153 24.11 -10.46 -9.10
C SER A 153 25.64 -10.49 -8.99
N ALA A 154 26.15 -11.24 -8.02
CA ALA A 154 27.56 -11.57 -7.94
C ALA A 154 27.92 -12.54 -9.07
N GLY A 155 28.38 -12.00 -10.19
CA GLY A 155 29.11 -12.76 -11.20
C GLY A 155 30.56 -12.93 -10.75
N THR A 156 30.88 -14.10 -10.18
CA THR A 156 32.26 -14.49 -9.87
C THR A 156 32.99 -14.79 -11.18
N SER A 157 33.86 -13.87 -11.61
CA SER A 157 34.94 -14.16 -12.55
C SER A 157 36.26 -13.88 -11.85
N THR A 158 36.98 -14.93 -11.51
CA THR A 158 38.38 -14.84 -11.10
C THR A 158 39.19 -15.72 -12.04
N GLY A 159 39.68 -15.09 -13.10
CA GLY A 159 40.85 -15.58 -13.81
C GLY A 159 42.08 -15.30 -12.95
N THR A 160 42.85 -16.35 -12.66
CA THR A 160 44.18 -16.22 -12.07
C THR A 160 45.19 -16.70 -13.10
N SER A 161 45.93 -15.74 -13.66
CA SER A 161 47.18 -15.95 -14.37
C SER A 161 48.33 -15.86 -13.37
N THR A 162 49.17 -16.88 -13.31
CA THR A 162 50.57 -16.76 -12.92
C THR A 162 51.37 -17.88 -13.59
N GLY A 163 52.28 -17.49 -14.48
CA GLY A 163 53.37 -18.36 -14.92
C GLY A 163 54.54 -18.28 -13.93
N THR A 164 55.33 -19.35 -13.84
CA THR A 164 56.76 -19.40 -14.23
C THR A 164 57.45 -20.59 -13.56
N SER A 165 58.16 -21.35 -14.40
CA SER A 165 59.17 -22.43 -14.24
C SER A 165 59.81 -22.74 -12.88
N THR A 166 60.16 -24.02 -12.64
CA THR A 166 61.53 -24.58 -12.82
C THR A 166 61.63 -26.07 -12.39
N GLY A 167 62.25 -26.89 -13.25
CA GLY A 167 63.12 -28.05 -12.93
C GLY A 167 62.49 -29.32 -12.33
N THR A 168 63.02 -30.53 -12.44
CA THR A 168 64.14 -31.16 -13.16
C THR A 168 63.94 -32.69 -13.06
N SER A 169 64.40 -33.40 -14.09
CA SER A 169 64.54 -34.85 -14.34
C SER A 169 64.50 -35.93 -13.24
N THR A 170 64.12 -37.14 -13.69
CA THR A 170 64.63 -38.52 -13.45
C THR A 170 63.46 -39.46 -13.15
N GLY A 171 63.29 -40.66 -13.72
CA GLY A 171 64.02 -41.48 -14.69
C GLY A 171 63.21 -42.76 -14.95
N THR A 172 63.42 -43.34 -16.12
CA THR A 172 63.12 -44.71 -16.62
C THR A 172 63.22 -45.82 -15.54
N SER A 173 62.55 -46.98 -15.60
CA SER A 173 61.98 -47.78 -16.70
C SER A 173 60.88 -48.70 -16.13
#